data_AF-A0A4Q4WMV1-F1
#
_entry.id   AF-A0A4Q4WMV1-F1
#
_cell.length_a   1.000
_cell.length_b   1.000
_cell.length_c   1.000
_cell.angle_alpha   90.00
_cell.angle_beta   90.00
_cell.angle_gamma   90.00
#
_symmetry.space_group_name_H-M   'P 1'
#
loop_
_entity.id
_entity.type
_entity.pdbx_description
1 polymer ?
#
loop_
_entity_poly.entity_id
_entity_poly.type
_entity_poly.pdbx_seq_one_letter_code
_entity_poly.pdbx_strand_id
1 'polypeptide(L)'
;MSPPQAAEVSRLIKACYATLRSSRNGTPKEYYGALTLADSALVLAAEGGLGDGLVRQCEILRDFCQNSLKSAYGRSDRYERDVYERAASSRGVGADHSNADTASFGSSGEARASSSEVESWAAEPVTRTRLVRWV
;
A
#
# COMPACT_ATOMS: atom_id res chain seq x y z
N MET A 1 -21.11 -23.25 -3.16
CA MET A 1 -20.32 -22.14 -2.58
C MET A 1 -20.25 -21.04 -3.64
N SER A 2 -20.43 -19.73 -3.41
CA SER A 2 -21.04 -18.96 -2.32
C SER A 2 -21.48 -17.63 -2.96
N PRO A 3 -22.79 -17.40 -3.26
CA PRO A 3 -23.28 -16.13 -3.80
C PRO A 3 -22.80 -14.86 -3.05
N PRO A 4 -22.56 -14.87 -1.72
CA PRO A 4 -22.02 -13.69 -1.03
C PRO A 4 -20.58 -13.33 -1.42
N GLN A 5 -19.72 -14.30 -1.77
CA GLN A 5 -18.32 -14.00 -2.13
C GLN A 5 -18.22 -13.31 -3.48
N ALA A 6 -18.99 -13.76 -4.48
CA ALA A 6 -19.03 -13.09 -5.79
C ALA A 6 -19.56 -11.65 -5.68
N ALA A 7 -20.57 -11.43 -4.83
CA ALA A 7 -21.08 -10.10 -4.54
C ALA A 7 -20.02 -9.21 -3.87
N GLU A 8 -19.26 -9.76 -2.93
CA GLU A 8 -18.19 -9.04 -2.24
C GLU A 8 -17.03 -8.70 -3.18
N VAL A 9 -16.59 -9.63 -4.03
CA VAL A 9 -15.57 -9.37 -5.07
C VAL A 9 -16.05 -8.26 -6.01
N SER A 10 -17.31 -8.30 -6.45
CA SER A 10 -17.90 -7.24 -7.28
C SER A 10 -17.93 -5.89 -6.55
N ARG A 11 -18.22 -5.88 -5.24
CA ARG A 11 -18.21 -4.67 -4.40
C ARG A 11 -16.81 -4.08 -4.31
N LEU A 12 -15.79 -4.90 -4.11
CA LEU A 12 -14.39 -4.48 -4.04
C LEU A 12 -13.88 -3.94 -5.38
N ILE A 13 -14.21 -4.59 -6.49
CA ILE A 13 -13.90 -4.11 -7.85
C ILE A 13 -14.53 -2.74 -8.08
N LYS A 14 -15.82 -2.56 -7.74
CA LYS A 14 -16.50 -1.27 -7.84
C LYS A 14 -15.86 -0.20 -6.99
N ALA A 15 -15.48 -0.51 -5.75
CA ALA A 15 -14.78 0.41 -4.87
C ALA A 15 -13.42 0.82 -5.46
N CYS A 16 -12.66 -0.14 -6.00
CA CYS A 16 -11.40 0.13 -6.66
C CYS A 16 -11.57 1.11 -7.83
N TYR A 17 -12.53 0.86 -8.72
CA TYR A 17 -12.83 1.78 -9.82
C TYR A 17 -13.31 3.15 -9.33
N ALA A 18 -14.06 3.23 -8.24
CA ALA A 18 -14.47 4.51 -7.66
C ALA A 18 -13.25 5.32 -7.18
N THR A 19 -12.29 4.68 -6.51
CA THR A 19 -11.03 5.31 -6.10
C THR A 19 -10.23 5.80 -7.33
N LEU A 20 -10.14 4.98 -8.38
CA LEU A 20 -9.41 5.35 -9.61
C LEU A 20 -10.11 6.46 -10.39
N ARG A 21 -11.44 6.44 -10.48
CA ARG A 21 -12.23 7.43 -11.23
C ARG A 21 -12.23 8.81 -10.57
N SER A 22 -12.16 8.85 -9.24
CA SER A 22 -12.02 10.11 -8.50
C SER A 22 -10.70 10.81 -8.81
N SER A 23 -9.69 10.07 -9.28
CA SER A 23 -8.36 10.62 -9.46
C SER A 23 -7.92 10.66 -10.92
N ARG A 24 -8.26 11.77 -11.56
CA ARG A 24 -7.83 12.09 -12.93
C ARG A 24 -6.30 12.26 -13.05
N ASN A 25 -5.61 12.41 -11.91
CA ASN A 25 -4.15 12.36 -11.73
C ASN A 25 -3.83 11.72 -10.36
N GLY A 26 -4.01 10.40 -10.25
CA GLY A 26 -3.78 9.61 -9.03
C GLY A 26 -2.57 10.03 -8.22
N THR A 27 -2.80 10.41 -6.97
CA THR A 27 -1.74 10.46 -5.96
C THR A 27 -1.29 9.03 -5.65
N PRO A 28 -0.04 8.84 -5.19
CA PRO A 28 0.40 7.51 -4.75
C PRO A 28 -0.53 6.88 -3.71
N LYS A 29 -1.13 7.70 -2.83
CA LYS A 29 -2.12 7.26 -1.83
C LYS A 29 -3.33 6.57 -2.46
N GLU A 30 -3.89 7.18 -3.49
CA GLU A 30 -5.10 6.69 -4.16
C GLU A 30 -4.82 5.40 -4.92
N TYR A 31 -3.69 5.32 -5.62
CA TYR A 31 -3.28 4.09 -6.30
C TYR A 31 -2.95 2.96 -5.32
N TYR A 32 -2.38 3.27 -4.15
CA TYR A 32 -2.14 2.28 -3.11
C TYR A 32 -3.45 1.76 -2.50
N GLY A 33 -4.42 2.66 -2.25
CA GLY A 33 -5.75 2.27 -1.79
C GLY A 33 -6.48 1.40 -2.82
N ALA A 34 -6.43 1.77 -4.10
CA ALA A 34 -6.98 0.99 -5.19
C ALA A 34 -6.30 -0.38 -5.33
N LEU A 35 -4.97 -0.44 -5.23
CA LEU A 35 -4.20 -1.69 -5.23
C LEU A 35 -4.62 -2.61 -4.09
N THR A 36 -4.79 -2.05 -2.89
CA THR A 36 -5.26 -2.79 -1.72
C THR A 36 -6.59 -3.47 -1.96
N LEU A 37 -7.55 -2.76 -2.57
CA LEU A 37 -8.86 -3.32 -2.90
C LEU A 37 -8.76 -4.41 -3.98
N ALA A 38 -7.91 -4.22 -4.98
CA ALA A 38 -7.67 -5.18 -6.04
C ALA A 38 -7.02 -6.48 -5.51
N ASP A 39 -6.03 -6.38 -4.62
CA ASP A 39 -5.40 -7.53 -3.97
C ASP A 39 -6.43 -8.31 -3.14
N SER A 40 -7.25 -7.62 -2.33
CA SER A 40 -8.32 -8.28 -1.55
C SER A 40 -9.37 -8.96 -2.45
N ALA A 41 -9.74 -8.33 -3.57
CA ALA A 41 -10.66 -8.92 -4.53
C ALA A 41 -10.07 -10.16 -5.20
N LEU A 42 -8.77 -10.14 -5.55
CA LEU A 42 -8.06 -11.24 -6.19
C LEU A 42 -7.97 -12.45 -5.25
N VAL A 43 -7.56 -12.25 -3.99
CA VAL A 43 -7.49 -13.31 -2.98
C VAL A 43 -8.85 -13.96 -2.80
N LEU A 44 -9.91 -13.15 -2.60
CA LEU A 44 -11.26 -13.67 -2.45
C LEU A 44 -11.78 -14.40 -3.70
N ALA A 45 -11.38 -13.95 -4.90
CA ALA A 45 -11.77 -14.61 -6.15
C ALA A 45 -11.06 -15.96 -6.32
N ALA A 46 -9.77 -16.03 -6.00
CA ALA A 46 -8.96 -17.24 -6.09
C ALA A 46 -9.38 -18.29 -5.04
N GLU A 47 -9.58 -17.88 -3.78
CA GLU A 47 -10.00 -18.78 -2.70
C GLU A 47 -11.47 -19.22 -2.83
N GLY A 48 -12.32 -18.34 -3.37
CA GLY A 48 -13.75 -18.61 -3.56
C GLY A 48 -14.05 -19.54 -4.74
N GLY A 49 -13.05 -19.95 -5.52
CA GLY A 49 -13.25 -20.72 -6.75
C GLY A 49 -14.15 -19.99 -7.74
N LEU A 50 -14.08 -18.65 -7.77
CA LEU A 50 -14.86 -17.85 -8.72
C LEU A 50 -14.31 -18.04 -10.14
N GLY A 51 -15.15 -17.81 -11.15
CA GLY A 51 -14.77 -18.06 -12.54
C GLY A 51 -13.50 -17.31 -12.96
N ASP A 52 -12.68 -17.96 -13.79
CA ASP A 52 -11.38 -17.47 -14.27
C ASP A 52 -11.43 -16.04 -14.83
N GLY A 53 -12.56 -15.62 -15.39
CA GLY A 53 -12.77 -14.27 -15.87
C GLY A 53 -12.74 -13.20 -14.77
N LEU A 54 -13.27 -13.47 -13.59
CA LEU A 54 -13.23 -12.53 -12.45
C LEU A 54 -11.83 -12.47 -11.83
N VAL A 55 -11.17 -13.62 -11.71
CA VAL A 55 -9.77 -13.69 -11.26
C VAL A 55 -8.90 -12.85 -12.19
N ARG A 56 -9.04 -13.07 -13.52
CA ARG A 56 -8.32 -12.31 -14.53
C ARG A 56 -8.61 -10.81 -14.48
N GLN A 57 -9.86 -10.42 -14.22
CA GLN A 57 -10.21 -9.02 -14.06
C GLN A 57 -9.49 -8.40 -12.85
N CYS A 58 -9.41 -9.11 -11.73
CA CYS A 58 -8.70 -8.65 -10.53
C CYS A 58 -7.19 -8.54 -10.78
N GLU A 59 -6.58 -9.48 -11.50
CA GLU A 59 -5.17 -9.40 -11.92
C GLU A 59 -4.90 -8.14 -12.75
N ILE A 60 -5.71 -7.87 -13.78
CA ILE A 60 -5.57 -6.70 -14.64
C ILE A 60 -5.68 -5.41 -13.82
N LEU A 61 -6.63 -5.35 -12.88
CA LEU A 61 -6.80 -4.21 -11.98
C LEU A 61 -5.59 -4.00 -11.06
N ARG A 62 -5.08 -5.10 -10.48
CA ARG A 62 -3.89 -5.09 -9.64
C ARG A 62 -2.68 -4.57 -10.41
N ASP A 63 -2.42 -5.10 -11.59
CA ASP A 63 -1.30 -4.69 -12.44
C ASP A 63 -1.41 -3.22 -12.85
N PHE A 64 -2.61 -2.77 -13.21
CA PHE A 64 -2.87 -1.36 -13.51
C PHE A 64 -2.55 -0.47 -12.32
N CYS A 65 -3.01 -0.84 -11.11
CA CYS A 65 -2.75 -0.06 -9.90
C CYS A 65 -1.25 -0.03 -9.58
N GLN A 66 -0.55 -1.17 -9.68
CA GLN A 66 0.90 -1.24 -9.45
C GLN A 66 1.70 -0.37 -10.44
N ASN A 67 1.38 -0.45 -11.73
CA ASN A 67 2.08 0.35 -12.74
C ASN A 67 1.79 1.84 -12.60
N SER A 68 0.55 2.19 -12.29
CA SER A 68 0.16 3.58 -12.01
C SER A 68 0.85 4.11 -10.75
N LEU A 69 0.96 3.28 -9.71
CA LEU A 69 1.67 3.60 -8.49
C LEU A 69 3.17 3.85 -8.73
N LYS A 70 3.84 2.97 -9.49
CA LYS A 70 5.25 3.17 -9.91
C LYS A 70 5.42 4.48 -10.69
N SER A 71 4.51 4.76 -11.62
CA SER A 71 4.52 6.01 -12.39
C SER A 71 4.28 7.24 -11.52
N ALA A 72 3.37 7.16 -10.55
CA ALA A 72 3.13 8.22 -9.57
C ALA A 72 4.36 8.46 -8.69
N TYR A 73 5.07 7.41 -8.26
CA TYR A 73 6.32 7.55 -7.51
C TYR A 73 7.47 8.14 -8.31
N GLY A 74 7.58 7.83 -9.61
CA GLY A 74 8.55 8.49 -10.48
C GLY A 74 8.35 10.01 -10.53
N ARG A 75 7.12 10.49 -10.24
CA ARG A 75 6.73 11.90 -10.23
C ARG A 75 6.66 12.53 -8.82
N SER A 76 6.63 11.73 -7.75
CA SER A 76 6.52 12.22 -6.36
C SER A 76 7.88 12.50 -5.72
N ASP A 77 7.88 13.35 -4.68
CA ASP A 77 9.06 13.63 -3.85
C ASP A 77 9.56 12.34 -3.14
N ARG A 78 10.86 12.29 -2.81
CA ARG A 78 11.54 11.11 -2.24
C ARG A 78 10.91 10.64 -0.93
N TYR A 79 10.41 11.56 -0.11
CA TYR A 79 9.77 11.25 1.17
C TYR A 79 8.46 10.47 1.00
N GLU A 80 7.61 10.89 0.05
CA GLU A 80 6.37 10.15 -0.21
C GLU A 80 6.66 8.74 -0.72
N ARG A 81 7.71 8.57 -1.52
CA ARG A 81 8.10 7.25 -2.05
C ARG A 81 8.44 6.25 -0.94
N ASP A 82 9.24 6.64 0.04
CA ASP A 82 9.72 5.76 1.13
C ASP A 82 8.57 5.25 2.02
N VAL A 83 7.62 6.15 2.36
CA VAL A 83 6.47 5.81 3.23
C VAL A 83 5.64 4.66 2.64
N TYR A 84 5.45 4.67 1.33
CA TYR A 84 4.63 3.65 0.69
C TYR A 84 5.42 2.43 0.22
N GLU A 85 6.68 2.55 -0.18
CA GLU A 85 7.52 1.36 -0.43
C GLU A 85 7.62 0.49 0.82
N ARG A 86 7.70 1.11 2.00
CA ARG A 86 7.61 0.41 3.29
C ARG A 86 6.26 -0.28 3.50
N ALA A 87 5.16 0.39 3.15
CA ALA A 87 3.81 -0.19 3.26
C ALA A 87 3.54 -1.31 2.24
N ALA A 88 4.12 -1.24 1.05
CA ALA A 88 4.03 -2.26 0.01
C ALA A 88 4.91 -3.47 0.34
N SER A 89 6.12 -3.25 0.87
CA SER A 89 7.03 -4.33 1.27
C SER A 89 6.49 -5.17 2.42
N SER A 90 5.74 -4.56 3.36
CA SER A 90 5.11 -5.30 4.45
C SER A 90 3.97 -6.21 3.98
N ARG A 91 3.34 -5.92 2.84
CA ARG A 91 2.33 -6.79 2.21
C ARG A 91 2.92 -7.95 1.43
N GLY A 92 4.19 -7.90 1.08
CA GLY A 92 4.90 -8.92 0.30
C GLY A 92 5.47 -10.09 1.12
N VAL A 93 5.31 -10.11 2.45
CA VAL A 93 5.75 -11.22 3.31
C VAL A 93 4.72 -12.37 3.25
N GLY A 94 4.63 -12.96 2.05
CA GLY A 94 4.19 -14.32 1.81
C GLY A 94 5.37 -15.08 1.23
N ALA A 95 6.47 -15.16 1.98
CA ALA A 95 7.61 -16.01 1.64
C ALA A 95 7.52 -17.27 2.50
N ASP A 96 7.03 -18.32 1.86
CA ASP A 96 7.22 -19.71 2.20
C ASP A 96 8.71 -19.97 2.45
N HIS A 97 9.15 -19.86 3.71
CA HIS A 97 10.48 -20.28 4.12
C HIS A 97 10.42 -21.76 4.50
N SER A 98 10.31 -22.63 3.50
CA SER A 98 10.89 -23.97 3.59
C SER A 98 12.40 -23.81 3.66
N ASN A 99 12.87 -23.75 4.90
CA ASN A 99 14.24 -23.63 5.33
C ASN A 99 14.99 -24.92 4.97
N ALA A 100 15.61 -24.95 3.80
CA ALA A 100 16.60 -25.96 3.46
C ALA A 100 17.96 -25.47 3.96
N ASP A 101 18.52 -26.24 4.88
CA ASP A 101 19.78 -26.05 5.57
C ASP A 101 20.92 -25.53 4.68
N THR A 102 21.61 -24.50 5.14
CA THR A 102 23.07 -24.44 4.96
C THR A 102 23.70 -23.76 6.15
N ALA A 103 24.33 -24.56 7.00
CA ALA A 103 25.19 -24.13 8.08
C ALA A 103 26.41 -23.36 7.54
N SER A 104 26.88 -22.34 8.28
CA SER A 104 28.25 -22.30 8.82
C SER A 104 28.65 -20.91 9.34
N PHE A 105 28.72 -20.82 10.69
CA PHE A 105 29.75 -20.23 11.55
C PHE A 105 30.18 -18.75 11.51
N GLY A 106 30.15 -18.16 12.73
CA GLY A 106 31.12 -17.16 13.24
C GLY A 106 30.44 -15.91 13.84
N SER A 107 30.01 -15.93 15.11
CA SER A 107 30.74 -15.42 16.30
C SER A 107 31.01 -13.90 16.27
N SER A 108 30.82 -13.06 17.28
CA SER A 108 30.31 -13.06 18.65
C SER A 108 30.33 -11.57 19.06
N GLY A 109 29.47 -11.13 19.99
CA GLY A 109 29.63 -9.79 20.58
C GLY A 109 28.36 -9.23 21.21
N GLU A 110 28.12 -9.61 22.46
CA GLU A 110 27.13 -9.01 23.37
C GLU A 110 27.27 -7.48 23.47
N ALA A 111 26.15 -6.77 23.69
CA ALA A 111 25.96 -5.92 24.88
C ALA A 111 24.61 -5.19 24.89
N ARG A 112 23.82 -5.53 25.91
CA ARG A 112 23.05 -4.69 26.85
C ARG A 112 22.25 -3.47 26.38
N ALA A 113 21.02 -3.45 26.91
CA ALA A 113 20.08 -2.35 27.01
C ALA A 113 20.66 -1.05 27.60
N SER A 114 20.15 0.09 27.12
CA SER A 114 19.59 1.16 27.97
C SER A 114 18.90 2.23 27.13
N SER A 115 17.80 2.73 27.70
CA SER A 115 16.99 3.87 27.29
C SER A 115 17.73 5.21 27.39
N SER A 116 17.50 6.13 26.46
CA SER A 116 17.62 7.57 26.74
C SER A 116 16.72 8.41 25.82
N GLU A 117 15.81 9.14 26.47
CA GLU A 117 15.18 10.42 26.10
C GLU A 117 15.18 10.86 24.62
N VAL A 118 13.98 10.87 24.02
CA VAL A 118 13.68 11.70 22.85
C VAL A 118 13.22 13.08 23.33
N GLU A 119 14.10 14.04 23.16
CA GLU A 119 13.90 15.47 23.32
C GLU A 119 12.78 15.96 22.37
N SER A 120 11.69 16.46 22.93
CA SER A 120 10.52 16.94 22.20
C SER A 120 10.74 18.40 21.77
N TRP A 121 11.07 18.62 20.51
CA TRP A 121 11.10 19.96 19.92
C TRP A 121 9.68 20.44 19.62
N ALA A 122 9.19 21.38 20.44
CA ALA A 122 7.95 22.11 20.21
C ALA A 122 8.13 23.07 19.01
N ALA A 123 7.37 22.85 17.94
CA ALA A 123 7.28 23.78 16.83
C ALA A 123 6.13 24.77 17.08
N GLU A 124 6.48 26.03 17.35
CA GLU A 124 5.53 27.16 17.40
C GLU A 124 4.88 27.41 16.02
N PRO A 125 3.55 27.59 15.95
CA PRO A 125 2.90 27.99 14.72
C PRO A 125 3.03 29.52 14.50
N VAL A 126 3.82 29.92 13.49
CA VAL A 126 3.89 31.30 13.01
C VAL A 126 2.54 31.70 12.41
N THR A 127 1.78 32.51 13.14
CA THR A 127 0.59 33.19 12.63
C THR A 127 1.01 34.34 11.72
N ARG A 128 0.67 34.27 10.44
CA ARG A 128 0.84 35.39 9.51
C ARG A 128 -0.49 35.75 8.86
N THR A 129 -1.27 36.55 9.57
CA THR A 129 -2.51 37.17 9.08
C THR A 129 -2.16 38.24 8.06
N ARG A 130 -2.57 38.08 6.80
CA ARG A 130 -2.56 39.17 5.80
C ARG A 130 -3.97 39.77 5.74
N LEU A 131 -4.12 40.99 6.25
CA LEU A 131 -5.28 41.84 6.03
C LEU A 131 -5.25 42.35 4.59
N VAL A 132 -6.33 42.10 3.84
CA VAL A 132 -6.55 42.69 2.51
C VAL A 132 -7.55 43.84 2.69
N ARG A 133 -7.11 45.06 2.36
CA ARG A 133 -7.93 46.27 2.35
C ARG A 133 -8.67 46.31 1.01
N TRP A 134 -10.00 46.24 1.05
CA TRP A 134 -10.83 46.53 -0.11
C TRP A 134 -10.86 48.06 -0.32
N VAL A 135 -10.60 48.49 -1.56
CA VAL A 135 -10.82 49.85 -2.07
C VAL A 135 -11.92 49.75 -3.10
#